data_AF-A0A1Y5KDK7-F1
#
_entry.id   AF-A0A1Y5KDK7-F1
#
_cell.length_a   1.000
_cell.length_b   1.000
_cell.length_c   1.000
_cell.angle_alpha   90.00
_cell.angle_beta   90.00
_cell.angle_gamma   90.00
#
_symmetry.space_group_name_H-M   'P 1'
#
loop_
_entity.id
_entity.type
_entity.pdbx_description
1 polymer ?
#
loop_
_entity_poly.entity_id
_entity_poly.type
_entity_poly.pdbx_seq_one_letter_code
_entity_poly.pdbx_strand_id
1 'polypeptide(L)'
;MRHQSSIKITILIGLVILLSACSLRYEYTRVSATIIHKEFEDGYYETVNTTDYQGNPTTKQEYVPAEWDITVDYNGIQAEFEFTDIEYWNNHQIGQTMKVYLRSGYDEDDKLVTQSLELFKD
;
A
#
# COMPACT_ATOMS: atom_id res chain seq x y z
N MET A 1 -12.89 18.99 74.43
CA MET A 1 -12.15 19.45 73.23
C MET A 1 -11.14 18.38 72.83
N ARG A 2 -11.41 17.63 71.75
CA ARG A 2 -10.41 16.84 71.03
C ARG A 2 -10.78 16.93 69.55
N HIS A 3 -9.95 17.61 68.78
CA HIS A 3 -10.11 17.79 67.34
C HIS A 3 -10.03 16.42 66.66
N GLN A 4 -11.11 16.03 65.95
CA GLN A 4 -11.03 14.97 64.95
C GLN A 4 -10.44 15.57 63.67
N SER A 5 -9.26 15.06 63.30
CA SER A 5 -8.61 15.41 62.04
C SER A 5 -9.28 14.69 60.89
N SER A 6 -9.94 15.45 60.01
CA SER A 6 -10.56 14.94 58.78
C SER A 6 -9.48 14.64 57.74
N ILE A 7 -9.19 13.37 57.48
CA ILE A 7 -8.36 12.95 56.34
C ILE A 7 -9.24 13.01 55.09
N LYS A 8 -9.00 14.00 54.23
CA LYS A 8 -9.58 14.05 52.88
C LYS A 8 -8.77 13.14 51.96
N ILE A 9 -9.28 11.96 51.65
CA ILE A 9 -8.73 11.10 50.60
C ILE A 9 -9.33 11.56 49.28
N THR A 10 -8.61 12.40 48.55
CA THR A 10 -8.95 12.73 47.16
C THR A 10 -8.40 11.62 46.27
N ILE A 11 -9.25 10.67 45.89
CA ILE A 11 -8.92 9.66 44.87
C ILE A 11 -8.97 10.38 43.52
N LEU A 12 -7.80 10.72 42.99
CA LEU A 12 -7.64 11.21 41.62
C LEU A 12 -7.83 10.00 40.70
N ILE A 13 -9.03 9.84 40.15
CA ILE A 13 -9.30 8.83 39.12
C ILE A 13 -8.58 9.28 37.86
N GLY A 14 -7.39 8.71 37.63
CA GLY A 14 -6.66 8.87 36.37
C GLY A 14 -7.51 8.29 35.25
N LEU A 15 -7.90 9.16 34.31
CA LEU A 15 -8.55 8.77 33.07
C LEU A 15 -7.53 7.97 32.24
N VAL A 16 -7.56 6.63 32.34
CA VAL A 16 -6.84 5.76 31.42
C VAL A 16 -7.61 5.80 30.11
N ILE A 17 -7.22 6.72 29.22
CA ILE A 17 -7.66 6.68 27.83
C ILE A 17 -6.92 5.50 27.19
N LEU A 18 -7.57 4.34 27.18
CA LEU A 18 -7.22 3.26 26.28
C LEU A 18 -7.49 3.78 24.87
N LEU A 19 -6.46 4.37 24.25
CA LEU A 19 -6.37 4.44 22.79
C LEU A 19 -6.22 3.01 22.31
N SER A 20 -7.35 2.30 22.15
CA SER A 20 -7.40 1.09 21.34
C SER A 20 -7.09 1.54 19.92
N ALA A 21 -5.82 1.49 19.55
CA ALA A 21 -5.41 1.47 18.16
C ALA A 21 -6.19 0.32 17.54
N CYS A 22 -7.23 0.65 16.75
CA CYS A 22 -8.04 -0.31 16.04
C CYS A 22 -7.08 -1.19 15.23
N SER A 23 -6.83 -2.40 15.73
CA SER A 23 -5.74 -3.23 15.22
C SER A 23 -6.27 -4.02 14.04
N LEU A 24 -5.94 -3.56 12.83
CA LEU A 24 -6.28 -4.28 11.61
C LEU A 24 -5.36 -5.49 11.47
N ARG A 25 -5.96 -6.69 11.43
CA ARG A 25 -5.26 -7.92 11.08
C ARG A 25 -5.33 -8.12 9.57
N TYR A 26 -4.19 -8.42 8.94
CA TYR A 26 -4.14 -8.69 7.51
C TYR A 26 -3.82 -10.15 7.23
N GLU A 27 -4.58 -10.74 6.31
CA GLU A 27 -4.31 -12.05 5.73
C GLU A 27 -4.03 -11.91 4.25
N TYR A 28 -3.13 -12.75 3.74
CA TYR A 28 -2.72 -12.74 2.35
C TYR A 28 -2.97 -14.09 1.72
N THR A 29 -3.74 -14.10 0.64
CA THR A 29 -4.06 -15.31 -0.11
C THR A 29 -3.59 -15.15 -1.55
N ARG A 30 -2.85 -16.14 -2.06
CA ARG A 30 -2.45 -16.14 -3.47
C ARG A 30 -3.65 -16.50 -4.35
N VAL A 31 -4.02 -15.61 -5.25
CA VAL A 31 -5.14 -15.77 -6.18
C VAL A 31 -4.67 -15.69 -7.63
N SER A 32 -5.55 -16.05 -8.58
CA SER A 32 -5.29 -15.85 -10.00
C SER A 32 -6.23 -14.76 -10.49
N ALA A 33 -5.70 -13.58 -10.75
CA ALA A 33 -6.45 -12.44 -11.28
C ALA A 33 -6.35 -12.43 -12.80
N THR A 34 -7.41 -11.98 -13.48
CA THR A 34 -7.50 -11.91 -14.95
C THR A 34 -6.98 -10.56 -15.41
N ILE A 35 -6.09 -10.54 -16.40
CA ILE A 35 -5.65 -9.32 -17.07
C ILE A 35 -6.85 -8.77 -17.85
N ILE A 36 -7.34 -7.59 -17.46
CA ILE A 36 -8.48 -6.95 -18.10
C ILE A 36 -8.07 -5.76 -18.96
N HIS A 37 -6.89 -5.19 -18.70
CA HIS A 37 -6.31 -4.10 -19.47
C HIS A 37 -4.79 -4.24 -19.51
N LYS A 38 -4.19 -3.75 -20.59
CA LYS A 38 -2.75 -3.83 -20.84
C LYS A 38 -2.34 -2.72 -21.81
N GLU A 39 -1.51 -1.79 -21.36
CA GLU A 39 -1.01 -0.65 -22.12
C GLU A 39 0.51 -0.57 -22.04
N PHE A 40 1.16 -0.21 -23.15
CA PHE A 40 2.61 -0.09 -23.22
C PHE A 40 3.00 1.38 -23.24
N GLU A 41 3.89 1.75 -22.33
CA GLU A 41 4.45 3.09 -22.25
C GLU A 41 5.90 3.08 -22.77
N ASP A 42 6.16 3.88 -23.81
CA ASP A 42 7.49 4.04 -24.38
C ASP A 42 8.41 4.76 -23.40
N GLY A 43 9.65 4.27 -23.27
CA GLY A 43 10.67 4.93 -22.45
C GLY A 43 11.03 6.32 -22.99
N TYR A 44 11.22 7.28 -22.09
CA TYR A 44 11.45 8.68 -22.44
C TYR A 44 12.52 9.33 -21.56
N TYR A 45 12.98 10.51 -21.96
CA TYR A 45 13.86 11.34 -21.13
C TYR A 45 13.05 12.48 -20.52
N GLU A 46 13.19 12.66 -19.21
CA GLU A 46 12.63 13.80 -18.49
C GLU A 46 13.70 14.69 -17.89
N THR A 47 13.33 15.96 -17.69
CA THR A 47 14.20 16.94 -17.05
C THR A 47 13.85 17.02 -15.57
N VAL A 48 14.79 16.62 -14.71
CA VAL A 48 14.60 16.70 -13.26
C VAL A 48 15.49 17.77 -12.64
N ASN A 49 14.96 18.45 -11.62
CA ASN A 49 15.71 19.40 -10.83
C ASN A 49 16.63 18.65 -9.86
N THR A 50 17.89 19.07 -9.80
CA THR A 50 18.90 18.47 -8.93
C THR A 50 19.85 19.53 -8.40
N THR A 51 20.93 19.11 -7.77
CA THR A 51 21.94 19.99 -7.16
C THR A 51 23.33 19.54 -7.58
N ASP A 52 24.17 20.49 -7.97
CA ASP A 52 25.57 20.18 -8.29
C ASP A 52 26.38 19.83 -7.02
N TYR A 53 27.64 19.45 -7.21
CA TYR A 53 28.55 19.10 -6.10
C TYR A 53 28.85 20.26 -5.14
N GLN A 54 28.48 21.49 -5.50
CA GLN A 54 28.65 22.71 -4.71
C GLN A 54 27.36 23.17 -4.02
N GLY A 55 26.23 22.49 -4.24
CA GLY A 55 24.95 22.87 -3.65
C GLY A 55 24.09 23.80 -4.53
N ASN A 56 24.50 24.10 -5.77
CA ASN A 56 23.72 24.99 -6.64
C ASN A 56 22.61 24.21 -7.37
N PRO A 57 21.40 24.77 -7.48
CA PRO A 57 20.33 24.17 -8.30
C PRO A 57 20.74 24.02 -9.76
N THR A 58 20.48 22.86 -10.33
CA THR A 58 20.71 22.57 -11.75
C THR A 58 19.64 21.59 -12.26
N THR A 59 19.68 21.27 -13.55
CA THR A 59 18.82 20.24 -14.15
C THR A 59 19.67 19.14 -14.75
N LYS A 60 19.14 17.92 -14.77
CA LYS A 60 19.71 16.80 -15.50
C LYS A 60 18.61 16.10 -16.31
N GLN A 61 19.01 15.47 -17.41
CA GLN A 61 18.14 14.52 -18.10
C GLN A 61 18.20 13.19 -17.35
N GLU A 62 17.05 12.61 -17.05
CA GLU A 62 16.91 11.28 -16.48
C GLU A 62 16.12 10.41 -17.45
N TYR A 63 16.57 9.17 -17.65
CA TYR A 63 15.88 8.23 -18.52
C TYR A 63 14.87 7.44 -17.70
N VAL A 64 13.60 7.51 -18.10
CA VAL A 64 12.51 6.69 -17.60
C VAL A 64 12.40 5.48 -18.53
N PRO A 65 12.58 4.25 -18.02
CA PRO A 65 12.50 3.05 -18.84
C PRO A 65 11.07 2.82 -19.35
N ALA A 66 10.96 2.12 -20.48
CA ALA A 66 9.67 1.65 -20.96
C ALA A 66 9.06 0.64 -19.98
N GLU A 67 7.73 0.61 -19.91
CA GLU A 67 7.00 -0.30 -19.04
C GLU A 67 5.65 -0.73 -19.61
N TRP A 68 5.09 -1.76 -19.00
CA TRP A 68 3.73 -2.21 -19.23
C TRP A 68 2.86 -1.89 -18.02
N ASP A 69 1.76 -1.21 -18.27
CA ASP A 69 0.69 -0.99 -17.30
C ASP A 69 -0.37 -2.07 -17.45
N ILE A 70 -0.56 -2.83 -16.38
CA ILE A 70 -1.40 -4.03 -16.39
C ILE A 70 -2.44 -3.91 -15.30
N THR A 71 -3.69 -3.77 -15.72
CA THR A 71 -4.84 -3.87 -14.81
C THR A 71 -5.33 -5.30 -14.77
N VAL A 72 -5.50 -5.83 -13.56
CA VAL A 72 -6.09 -7.14 -13.30
C VAL A 72 -7.38 -7.04 -12.52
N ASP A 73 -8.25 -8.04 -12.69
CA ASP A 73 -9.48 -8.21 -11.92
C ASP A 73 -9.51 -9.56 -11.22
N TYR A 74 -9.91 -9.55 -9.95
CA TYR A 74 -10.30 -10.74 -9.22
C TYR A 74 -11.62 -10.50 -8.49
N ASN A 75 -12.69 -11.12 -8.98
CA ASN A 75 -14.05 -11.00 -8.41
C ASN A 75 -14.50 -9.53 -8.26
N GLY A 76 -14.15 -8.66 -9.21
CA GLY A 76 -14.51 -7.24 -9.18
C GLY A 76 -13.56 -6.34 -8.38
N ILE A 77 -12.52 -6.90 -7.76
CA ILE A 77 -11.42 -6.12 -7.17
C ILE A 77 -10.37 -5.91 -8.26
N GLN A 78 -10.09 -4.65 -8.57
CA GLN A 78 -9.13 -4.28 -9.60
C GLN A 78 -7.89 -3.64 -9.00
N ALA A 79 -6.74 -3.92 -9.62
CA ALA A 79 -5.48 -3.25 -9.31
C ALA A 79 -4.66 -3.12 -10.59
N GLU A 80 -3.84 -2.08 -10.61
CA GLU A 80 -2.93 -1.75 -11.70
C GLU A 80 -1.48 -1.94 -11.23
N PHE A 81 -0.66 -2.46 -12.12
CA PHE A 81 0.74 -2.75 -11.84
C PHE A 81 1.61 -2.39 -13.04
N GLU A 82 2.71 -1.71 -12.74
CA GLU A 82 3.76 -1.33 -13.69
C GLU A 82 4.82 -2.44 -13.77
N PHE A 83 5.21 -2.84 -14.98
CA PHE A 83 6.24 -3.85 -15.20
C PHE A 83 7.26 -3.44 -16.26
N THR A 84 8.53 -3.45 -15.87
CA THR A 84 9.66 -3.12 -16.76
C THR A 84 10.25 -4.33 -17.51
N ASP A 85 9.80 -5.56 -17.21
CA ASP A 85 10.19 -6.76 -17.97
C ASP A 85 9.36 -6.87 -19.26
N ILE A 86 9.78 -6.12 -20.27
CA ILE A 86 9.05 -5.97 -21.54
C ILE A 86 8.90 -7.31 -22.28
N GLU A 87 9.95 -8.13 -22.31
CA GLU A 87 9.93 -9.41 -23.04
C GLU A 87 8.94 -10.40 -22.43
N TYR A 88 8.89 -10.48 -21.09
CA TYR A 88 7.92 -11.31 -20.40
C TYR A 88 6.49 -10.90 -20.73
N TRP A 89 6.21 -9.60 -20.68
CA TRP A 89 4.84 -9.10 -20.86
C TRP A 89 4.40 -9.03 -22.31
N ASN A 90 5.29 -8.95 -23.30
CA ASN A 90 4.94 -8.99 -24.73
C ASN A 90 4.10 -10.22 -25.12
N ASN A 91 4.34 -11.36 -24.47
CA ASN A 91 3.65 -12.62 -24.78
C ASN A 91 2.35 -12.82 -23.99
N HIS A 92 2.05 -11.95 -23.03
CA HIS A 92 0.83 -12.02 -22.22
C HIS A 92 -0.28 -11.16 -22.81
N GLN A 93 -1.51 -11.66 -22.71
CA GLN A 93 -2.68 -11.07 -23.35
C GLN A 93 -3.82 -10.82 -22.35
N ILE A 94 -4.67 -9.85 -22.67
CA ILE A 94 -5.95 -9.63 -21.98
C ILE A 94 -6.75 -10.94 -21.99
N GLY A 95 -7.36 -11.28 -20.85
CA GLY A 95 -8.08 -12.52 -20.61
C GLY A 95 -7.20 -13.65 -20.03
N GLN A 96 -5.87 -13.54 -20.07
CA GLN A 96 -5.01 -14.46 -19.34
C GLN A 96 -4.97 -14.13 -17.85
N THR A 97 -4.56 -15.11 -17.03
CA THR A 97 -4.45 -14.93 -15.58
C THR A 97 -3.02 -14.79 -15.12
N MET A 98 -2.78 -13.94 -14.13
CA MET A 98 -1.52 -13.86 -13.40
C MET A 98 -1.73 -14.11 -11.91
N LYS A 99 -0.68 -14.57 -11.23
CA LYS A 99 -0.71 -14.79 -9.78
C LYS A 99 -0.44 -13.49 -9.05
N VAL A 100 -1.38 -13.08 -8.20
CA VAL A 100 -1.26 -11.93 -7.30
C VAL A 100 -1.70 -12.34 -5.90
N TYR A 101 -1.56 -11.44 -4.94
CA TYR A 101 -2.02 -11.68 -3.58
C TYR A 101 -3.23 -10.82 -3.27
N LEU A 102 -4.29 -11.46 -2.79
CA LEU A 102 -5.42 -10.79 -2.18
C LEU A 102 -5.06 -10.53 -0.72
N ARG A 103 -4.89 -9.25 -0.37
CA ARG A 103 -4.77 -8.78 1.00
C ARG A 103 -6.15 -8.50 1.56
N SER A 104 -6.55 -9.23 2.58
CA SER A 104 -7.83 -9.05 3.28
C SER A 104 -7.56 -8.49 4.67
N GLY A 105 -8.12 -7.32 4.97
CA GLY A 105 -8.01 -6.68 6.28
C GLY A 105 -9.27 -6.92 7.11
N TYR A 106 -9.08 -7.36 8.34
CA TYR A 106 -10.13 -7.64 9.31
C TYR A 106 -9.99 -6.72 10.53
N ASP A 107 -11.12 -6.29 11.07
CA ASP A 107 -11.18 -5.60 12.35
C ASP A 107 -11.06 -6.55 13.54
N GLU A 108 -11.20 -6.02 14.75
CA GLU A 108 -11.07 -6.77 16.01
C GLU A 108 -12.19 -7.80 16.24
N ASP A 109 -13.31 -7.66 15.52
CA ASP A 109 -14.45 -8.57 15.55
C ASP A 109 -14.38 -9.62 14.42
N ASP A 110 -13.22 -9.78 13.77
CA ASP A 110 -12.99 -10.65 12.62
C ASP A 110 -13.87 -10.32 11.40
N LYS A 111 -14.39 -9.08 11.31
CA LYS A 111 -15.17 -8.64 10.17
C LYS A 111 -14.24 -8.12 9.07
N LEU A 112 -14.48 -8.58 7.85
CA LEU A 112 -13.79 -8.07 6.66
C LEU A 112 -14.13 -6.60 6.43
N VAL A 113 -13.11 -5.74 6.38
CA VAL A 113 -13.27 -4.29 6.20
C VAL A 113 -12.58 -3.73 4.96
N THR A 114 -11.56 -4.41 4.43
CA THR A 114 -10.86 -3.97 3.22
C THR A 114 -10.30 -5.16 2.44
N GLN A 115 -10.23 -4.99 1.12
CA GLN A 115 -9.56 -5.92 0.22
C GLN A 115 -8.81 -5.15 -0.86
N SER A 116 -7.59 -5.60 -1.16
CA SER A 116 -6.77 -5.09 -2.27
C SER A 116 -5.97 -6.23 -2.91
N LEU A 117 -5.60 -6.05 -4.17
CA LEU A 117 -4.65 -6.94 -4.84
C LEU A 117 -3.26 -6.32 -4.78
N GLU A 118 -2.25 -7.15 -4.50
CA GLU A 118 -0.86 -6.74 -4.35
C GLU A 118 0.09 -7.71 -5.05
N LEU A 119 1.22 -7.18 -5.52
CA LEU A 119 2.38 -7.97 -5.89
C LEU A 119 3.26 -8.14 -4.66
N PHE A 120 3.63 -9.36 -4.30
CA PHE A 120 4.78 -9.55 -3.41
C PHE A 120 6.04 -9.55 -4.26
N LYS A 121 6.94 -8.63 -3.93
CA LYS A 121 8.32 -8.65 -4.39
C LYS A 121 9.08 -9.49 -3.36
N ASP A 122 9.41 -10.73 -3.73
CA ASP A 122 10.39 -11.53 -2.99
C ASP A 122 11.78 -10.87 -3.05
#